data_AF-A0A1G8EAF2-F1
#
_entry.id   AF-A0A1G8EAF2-F1
#
_cell.length_a   1.000
_cell.length_b   1.000
_cell.length_c   1.000
_cell.angle_alpha   90.00
_cell.angle_beta   90.00
_cell.angle_gamma   90.00
#
_symmetry.space_group_name_H-M   'P 1'
#
loop_
_entity.id
_entity.type
_entity.pdbx_description
1 polymer ?
#
loop_
_entity_poly.entity_id
_entity_poly.type
_entity_poly.pdbx_seq_one_letter_code
_entity_poly.pdbx_strand_id
1 'polypeptide(L)' 'METLLYVLLIIVSVALITVVLLQSGRSAGLSGAISGGAEQLMGKQKARGVEAFLSRATVVLAVIFFVLTLLLAYFL' A
#
# COMPACT_ATOMS: atom_id res chain seq x y z
N MET A 1 1.93 11.98 -26.48
CA MET A 1 1.56 10.80 -25.65
C MET A 1 2.28 10.80 -24.31
N GLU A 2 3.51 11.30 -24.23
CA GLU A 2 4.29 11.35 -22.99
C GLU A 2 3.63 12.15 -21.85
N THR A 3 3.01 13.30 -22.15
CA THR A 3 2.30 14.11 -21.14
C THR A 3 1.20 13.31 -20.43
N LEU A 4 0.52 12.40 -21.12
CA LEU A 4 -0.49 11.53 -20.51
C LEU A 4 0.14 10.52 -19.55
N LEU A 5 1.28 9.91 -19.91
CA LEU A 5 2.00 8.98 -19.05
C LEU A 5 2.54 9.68 -17.79
N TYR A 6 3.07 10.89 -17.93
CA TYR A 6 3.51 11.71 -16.80
C TYR A 6 2.36 12.04 -15.84
N VAL A 7 1.22 12.50 -16.36
CA VAL A 7 0.04 12.81 -15.54
C VAL A 7 -0.44 11.56 -14.80
N LEU A 8 -0.52 10.42 -15.50
CA LEU A 8 -0.98 9.16 -14.91
C LEU A 8 0.00 8.64 -13.85
N LEU A 9 1.31 8.76 -14.08
CA LEU A 9 2.34 8.40 -13.12
C LEU A 9 2.26 9.24 -11.84
N ILE A 10 2.05 10.55 -11.96
CA ILE A 10 1.89 11.45 -10.81
C ILE A 10 0.67 11.05 -9.98
N ILE A 11 -0.47 10.78 -10.63
CA ILE A 11 -1.69 10.36 -9.94
C ILE A 11 -1.48 9.05 -9.18
N VAL A 12 -0.87 8.05 -9.83
CA VAL A 12 -0.58 6.74 -9.20
C VAL A 12 0.40 6.89 -8.04
N SER A 13 1.40 7.78 -8.17
CA SER A 13 2.35 8.07 -7.09
C SER A 13 1.68 8.64 -5.85
N VAL A 14 0.82 9.64 -6.03
CA VAL A 14 0.07 10.25 -4.92
C VAL A 14 -0.83 9.22 -4.26
N ALA A 15 -1.55 8.43 -5.06
CA ALA A 15 -2.40 7.35 -4.54
C ALA A 15 -1.59 6.32 -3.73
N LEU A 16 -0.42 5.90 -4.22
CA LEU A 16 0.47 5.00 -3.50
C LEU A 16 0.91 5.55 -2.15
N ILE A 17 1.35 6.81 -2.12
CA ILE A 17 1.77 7.48 -0.88
C ILE A 17 0.62 7.46 0.13
N THR A 18 -0.58 7.85 -0.29
CA THR A 18 -1.76 7.84 0.59
C THR A 18 -2.04 6.44 1.15
N VAL A 19 -2.07 5.41 0.31
CA VAL A 19 -2.35 4.04 0.76
C VAL A 19 -1.25 3.51 1.69
N VAL A 20 0.02 3.78 1.41
CA VAL A 20 1.16 3.35 2.24
C VAL A 20 1.15 4.06 3.61
N LEU A 21 0.85 5.35 3.66
CA LEU A 21 0.72 6.07 4.93
C LEU A 21 -0.40 5.48 5.79
N LEU A 22 -1.53 5.11 5.19
CA LEU A 22 -2.62 4.43 5.90
C LEU A 22 -2.22 3.03 6.41
N GLN A 23 -1.20 2.39 5.83
CA GLN A 23 -0.65 1.11 6.31
C GLN A 23 0.35 1.24 7.46
N SER A 24 0.98 2.41 7.66
CA SER A 24 2.04 2.61 8.66
C SER A 24 1.58 2.40 10.12
N GLY A 25 0.28 2.56 10.40
CA GLY A 25 -0.34 2.22 11.68
C GLY A 25 -0.22 0.73 12.08
N ARG A 26 0.15 -0.15 11.13
CA ARG A 26 0.36 -1.59 11.34
C ARG A 26 1.63 -1.92 12.12
N SER A 27 2.66 -1.07 12.09
CA SER A 27 3.94 -1.27 12.81
C SER A 27 3.74 -1.32 14.33
N ALA A 28 2.86 -0.47 14.87
CA ALA A 28 2.54 -0.44 16.29
C ALA A 28 1.86 -1.74 16.79
N GLY A 29 1.12 -2.43 15.91
CA GLY A 29 0.43 -3.68 16.24
C GLY A 29 1.35 -4.90 16.33
N LEU A 30 2.49 -4.90 15.63
CA LEU A 30 3.47 -5.99 15.66
C LEU A 30 4.30 -5.97 16.95
N SER A 31 4.64 -4.77 17.45
CA SER A 31 5.30 -4.59 18.74
C SER A 31 4.46 -5.12 19.91
N GLY A 32 3.14 -4.89 19.89
CA GLY A 32 2.22 -5.40 20.91
C GLY A 32 1.96 -6.91 20.86
N ALA A 33 2.12 -7.55 19.70
CA ALA A 33 1.96 -9.00 19.56
C ALA A 33 3.16 -9.78 20.15
N ILE A 34 4.34 -9.17 20.14
CA ILE A 34 5.59 -9.76 20.67
C ILE A 34 5.62 -9.66 22.22
N SER A 35 4.91 -8.70 22.82
CA SER A 35 4.97 -8.44 24.26
C SER A 35 3.95 -9.20 25.14
N GLY A 36 3.05 -10.04 24.60
CA GLY A 36 2.10 -10.81 25.44
C GLY A 36 0.74 -11.14 24.80
N GLY A 37 0.75 -11.85 23.68
CA GLY A 37 -0.38 -12.00 22.73
C GLY A 37 -1.63 -12.80 23.13
N ALA A 38 -1.91 -13.11 24.40
CA ALA A 38 -3.13 -13.87 24.76
C ALA A 38 -4.42 -13.03 24.65
N GLU A 39 -4.38 -11.76 25.08
CA GLU A 39 -5.56 -10.88 25.13
C GLU A 39 -5.88 -10.23 23.76
N GLN A 40 -4.89 -10.15 22.85
CA GLN A 40 -5.00 -9.40 21.59
C GLN A 40 -5.54 -10.23 20.42
N LEU A 41 -5.56 -11.57 20.53
CA LEU A 41 -5.99 -12.48 19.47
C LEU A 41 -7.52 -12.62 19.35
N MET A 42 -8.27 -12.47 20.45
CA MET A 42 -9.74 -12.62 20.43
C MET A 42 -10.51 -11.40 19.90
N GLY A 43 -9.95 -10.18 19.99
CA GLY A 43 -10.64 -8.95 19.54
C GLY A 43 -10.43 -8.55 18.06
N LYS A 44 -9.40 -9.10 17.39
CA LYS A 44 -8.88 -8.55 16.11
C LYS A 44 -9.37 -9.23 14.83
N GLN A 45 -10.19 -10.27 14.89
CA GLN A 45 -10.61 -10.98 13.66
C GLN A 45 -11.39 -10.09 12.67
N LYS A 46 -12.04 -9.02 13.17
CA LYS A 46 -12.80 -8.04 12.36
C LYS A 46 -11.93 -6.96 11.69
N ALA A 47 -10.78 -6.60 12.28
CA ALA A 47 -9.86 -5.58 11.74
C ALA A 47 -9.02 -6.09 10.55
N ARG A 48 -8.88 -7.42 10.40
CA ARG A 48 -8.08 -8.06 9.34
C ARG A 48 -8.60 -7.82 7.93
N GLY A 49 -9.91 -7.56 7.75
CA GLY A 49 -10.52 -7.41 6.42
C GLY A 49 -10.06 -6.15 5.70
N VAL A 50 -10.15 -5.00 6.36
CA VAL A 50 -9.71 -3.71 5.81
C VAL A 50 -8.19 -3.68 5.64
N GLU A 51 -7.43 -4.23 6.59
CA GLU A 51 -5.97 -4.32 6.48
C GLU A 51 -5.52 -5.21 5.31
N ALA A 52 -6.13 -6.39 5.13
CA ALA A 52 -5.80 -7.28 4.02
C ALA A 52 -6.16 -6.65 2.67
N PHE A 53 -7.28 -5.92 2.60
CA PHE A 53 -7.64 -5.15 1.42
C PHE A 53 -6.62 -4.06 1.11
N LEU A 54 -6.25 -3.24 2.11
CA LEU A 54 -5.31 -2.15 1.93
C LEU A 54 -3.95 -2.65 1.47
N SER A 55 -3.45 -3.74 2.10
CA SER A 55 -2.19 -4.39 1.71
C SER A 55 -2.21 -4.89 0.26
N ARG A 56 -3.28 -5.56 -0.15
CA ARG A 56 -3.45 -6.00 -1.56
C ARG A 56 -3.53 -4.82 -2.51
N ALA A 57 -4.24 -3.75 -2.14
CA ALA A 57 -4.36 -2.53 -2.94
C ALA A 57 -2.99 -1.87 -3.16
N THR A 58 -2.13 -1.78 -2.14
CA THR A 58 -0.75 -1.27 -2.32
C THR A 58 0.08 -2.14 -3.22
N VAL A 59 -0.01 -3.46 -3.11
CA VAL A 59 0.74 -4.35 -4.01
C VAL A 59 0.32 -4.10 -5.46
N VAL A 60 -0.99 -4.02 -5.74
CA VAL A 60 -1.50 -3.74 -7.09
C VAL A 60 -1.05 -2.35 -7.58
N LEU A 61 -1.19 -1.32 -6.76
CA LEU A 61 -0.76 0.03 -7.10
C LEU A 61 0.75 0.12 -7.34
N ALA A 62 1.56 -0.60 -6.55
CA ALA A 62 3.02 -0.63 -6.69
C ALA A 62 3.45 -1.28 -8.01
N VAL A 63 2.79 -2.38 -8.39
CA VAL A 63 3.03 -3.03 -9.69
C VAL A 63 2.66 -2.09 -10.84
N ILE A 64 1.51 -1.42 -10.76
CA ILE A 64 1.08 -0.45 -11.79
C ILE A 64 2.07 0.71 -11.90
N PHE A 65 2.50 1.27 -10.77
CA PHE A 65 3.51 2.33 -10.74
C PHE A 65 4.81 1.88 -11.40
N PHE A 66 5.29 0.69 -11.07
CA PHE A 66 6.52 0.14 -11.63
C PHE A 66 6.43 -0.02 -13.16
N VAL A 67 5.33 -0.60 -13.65
CA VAL A 67 5.10 -0.77 -15.10
C VAL A 67 5.01 0.57 -15.81
N LEU A 68 4.29 1.55 -15.25
CA LEU A 68 4.20 2.89 -15.84
C LEU A 68 5.55 3.60 -15.88
N THR A 69 6.36 3.44 -14.83
CA THR A 69 7.70 4.02 -14.76
C THR A 69 8.62 3.41 -15.82
N LEU A 70 8.56 2.08 -16.01
CA LEU A 70 9.31 1.39 -17.06
C LEU A 70 8.86 1.79 -18.47
N LEU A 71 7.54 1.88 -18.72
CA LEU A 71 7.02 2.33 -20.00
C LEU A 71 7.47 3.75 -20.29
N LEU A 72 7.37 4.66 -19.31
CA LEU A 72 7.83 6.03 -19.46
C LEU A 72 9.33 6.08 -19.75
N ALA A 73 10.15 5.28 -19.04
CA ALA A 73 11.60 5.20 -19.27
C ALA A 73 11.98 4.58 -20.62
N TYR A 74 11.11 3.77 -21.23
CA TYR A 74 11.34 3.21 -22.56
C TYR A 74 10.93 4.17 -23.69
N PHE A 75 9.90 4.99 -23.46
CA PHE A 75 9.42 5.97 -24.44
C PHE A 75 10.18 7.30 -24.40
N LEU A 76 10.77 7.64 -23.25
CA LEU A 76 11.67 8.79 -23.05
C LEU A 76 13.07 8.53 -23.61
#